data_AF-A0A3P8TV87-F1
#
_entry.id   AF-A0A3P8TV87-F1
#
_cell.length_a   1.000
_cell.length_b   1.000
_cell.length_c   1.000
_cell.angle_alpha   90.00
_cell.angle_beta   90.00
_cell.angle_gamma   90.00
#
_symmetry.space_group_name_H-M   'P 1'
#
loop_
_entity.id
_entity.type
_entity.pdbx_description
1 polymer ?
#
loop_
_entity_poly.entity_id
_entity_poly.type
_entity_poly.pdbx_seq_one_letter_code
_entity_poly.pdbx_strand_id
1 'polypeptide(L)'
;MKEHPHWLVVLSTTDFSLKYLCVVFDLWESSNASKLLQDYTQVILDITFYEENKLVDQEFPEDCSAFKIQQLLEDLTDPEVLKFLSVLGQELLECLYWRRGALRYMYCHTLHQRKHWIKKIYML
;
A
#
# COMPACT_ATOMS: atom_id res chain seq x y z
N MET A 1 -11.39 30.05 1.04
CA MET A 1 -11.10 29.14 -0.08
C MET A 1 -9.60 29.18 -0.30
N LYS A 2 -8.86 28.12 0.08
CA LYS A 2 -7.42 28.02 -0.19
C LYS A 2 -7.26 27.30 -1.53
N GLU A 3 -6.64 27.97 -2.48
CA GLU A 3 -6.30 27.40 -3.79
C GLU A 3 -5.30 26.26 -3.59
N HIS A 4 -5.62 25.10 -4.14
CA HIS A 4 -4.73 23.95 -4.16
C HIS A 4 -3.62 24.20 -5.21
N PRO A 5 -2.34 24.08 -4.84
CA PRO A 5 -1.24 24.35 -5.77
C PRO A 5 -1.25 23.38 -6.94
N HIS A 6 -1.01 23.95 -8.11
CA HIS A 6 -1.15 23.42 -9.48
C HIS A 6 -0.34 22.13 -9.79
N TRP A 7 0.44 21.60 -8.85
CA TRP A 7 1.22 20.36 -9.02
C TRP A 7 0.38 19.08 -8.86
N LEU A 8 -0.81 19.18 -8.26
CA LEU A 8 -1.70 18.04 -8.03
C LEU A 8 -2.35 17.46 -9.31
N VAL A 9 -2.19 18.10 -10.48
CA VAL A 9 -2.87 17.71 -11.73
C VAL A 9 -1.96 16.92 -12.70
N VAL A 10 -0.67 16.74 -12.40
CA VAL A 10 0.28 16.10 -13.34
C VAL A 10 0.65 14.68 -12.87
N LEU A 11 -0.33 13.79 -12.73
CA LEU A 11 -0.10 12.47 -12.10
C LEU A 11 -0.83 11.32 -12.81
N SER A 12 -0.73 11.20 -14.14
CA SER A 12 -1.38 10.08 -14.86
C SER A 12 -0.59 9.40 -15.96
N THR A 13 0.68 9.72 -16.21
CA THR A 13 1.44 9.00 -17.25
C THR A 13 2.89 8.71 -16.86
N THR A 14 3.41 7.63 -17.45
CA THR A 14 4.73 6.99 -17.32
C THR A 14 5.96 7.89 -17.55
N ASP A 15 5.78 9.20 -17.65
CA ASP A 15 6.78 10.25 -17.87
C ASP A 15 7.45 10.72 -16.56
N PHE A 16 6.95 10.26 -15.40
CA PHE A 16 7.38 10.71 -14.06
C PHE A 16 8.85 10.37 -13.74
N SER A 17 9.33 9.20 -14.16
CA SER A 17 10.68 8.72 -13.82
C SER A 17 11.78 9.52 -14.51
N LEU A 18 11.57 9.93 -15.77
CA LEU A 18 12.61 10.58 -16.60
C LEU A 18 12.82 12.06 -16.25
N LYS A 19 11.76 12.81 -15.94
CA LYS A 19 11.86 14.24 -15.60
C LYS A 19 12.52 14.48 -14.24
N TYR A 20 12.23 13.65 -13.24
CA TYR A 20 12.92 13.71 -11.95
C TYR A 20 14.36 13.19 -12.04
N LEU A 21 14.63 12.18 -12.87
CA LEU A 21 16.00 11.74 -13.17
C LEU A 21 16.85 12.87 -13.75
N CYS A 22 16.33 13.67 -14.68
CA CYS A 22 17.03 14.85 -15.21
C CYS A 22 17.33 15.89 -14.13
N VAL A 23 16.35 16.23 -13.28
CA VAL A 23 16.56 17.19 -12.17
C VAL A 23 17.56 16.67 -11.14
N VAL A 24 17.55 15.36 -10.85
CA VAL A 24 18.54 14.69 -9.99
C VAL A 24 19.92 14.68 -10.65
N PHE A 25 20.01 14.50 -11.97
CA PHE A 25 21.28 14.56 -12.71
C PHE A 25 21.90 15.95 -12.69
N ASP A 26 21.09 17.01 -12.87
CA ASP A 26 21.57 18.40 -12.85
C ASP A 26 21.97 18.86 -11.43
N LEU A 27 21.30 18.34 -10.39
CA LEU A 27 21.64 18.60 -8.97
C LEU A 27 22.87 17.80 -8.50
N TRP A 28 23.19 16.68 -9.14
CA TRP A 28 24.35 15.84 -8.83
C TRP A 28 25.68 16.58 -9.06
N GLU A 29 25.74 17.48 -10.05
CA GLU A 29 26.95 18.27 -10.32
C GLU A 29 27.19 19.42 -9.31
N SER A 30 26.20 19.78 -8.48
CA SER A 30 26.26 20.99 -7.64
C SER A 30 26.04 20.77 -6.13
N SER A 31 25.65 19.56 -5.71
CA SER A 31 25.24 19.27 -4.33
C SER A 31 25.94 18.04 -3.75
N ASN A 32 25.89 17.89 -2.41
CA ASN A 32 26.34 16.64 -1.75
C ASN A 32 25.41 15.49 -2.18
N ALA A 33 25.90 14.63 -3.09
CA ALA A 33 25.19 13.50 -3.68
C ALA A 33 24.41 12.65 -2.66
N SER A 34 24.92 12.49 -1.44
CA SER A 34 24.26 11.75 -0.37
C SER A 34 22.95 12.41 0.08
N LYS A 35 22.95 13.74 0.22
CA LYS A 35 21.76 14.50 0.62
C LYS A 35 20.71 14.49 -0.48
N LEU A 36 21.14 14.64 -1.73
CA LEU A 36 20.25 14.56 -2.89
C LEU A 36 19.58 13.18 -3.00
N LEU A 37 20.35 12.09 -2.81
CA LEU A 37 19.80 10.74 -2.84
C LEU A 37 18.80 10.51 -1.71
N GLN A 38 19.06 11.03 -0.50
CA GLN A 38 18.12 10.97 0.62
C GLN A 38 16.83 11.71 0.31
N ASP A 39 16.92 12.93 -0.21
CA ASP A 39 15.75 13.76 -0.53
C ASP A 39 14.93 13.13 -1.67
N TYR A 40 15.59 12.60 -2.70
CA TYR A 40 14.93 11.83 -3.76
C TYR A 40 14.22 10.59 -3.20
N THR A 41 14.91 9.82 -2.35
CA THR A 41 14.32 8.63 -1.71
C THR A 41 13.10 9.00 -0.90
N GLN A 42 13.16 10.09 -0.13
CA GLN A 42 12.02 10.56 0.66
C GLN A 42 10.83 10.93 -0.21
N VAL A 43 11.04 11.66 -1.31
CA VAL A 43 9.97 12.01 -2.26
C VAL A 43 9.33 10.76 -2.85
N ILE A 44 10.13 9.77 -3.25
CA ILE A 44 9.61 8.50 -3.77
C ILE A 44 8.81 7.75 -2.70
N LEU A 45 9.29 7.70 -1.46
CA LEU A 45 8.58 7.06 -0.35
C LEU A 45 7.25 7.74 -0.04
N ASP A 46 7.22 9.08 -0.02
CA ASP A 46 6.00 9.85 0.24
C ASP A 46 4.94 9.63 -0.85
N ILE A 47 5.37 9.63 -2.12
CA ILE A 47 4.49 9.35 -3.27
C ILE A 47 3.98 7.92 -3.21
N THR A 48 4.88 6.96 -2.96
CA THR A 48 4.51 5.53 -2.87
C THR A 48 3.51 5.34 -1.75
N PHE A 49 3.76 5.91 -0.57
CA PHE A 49 2.81 5.85 0.54
C PHE A 49 1.45 6.41 0.14
N TYR A 50 1.40 7.58 -0.49
CA TYR A 50 0.14 8.20 -0.88
C TYR A 50 -0.65 7.35 -1.89
N GLU A 51 -0.01 6.90 -2.97
CA GLU A 51 -0.67 6.09 -4.01
C GLU A 51 -1.11 4.73 -3.45
N GLU A 52 -0.29 4.06 -2.64
CA GLU A 52 -0.65 2.79 -2.00
C GLU A 52 -1.84 2.94 -1.05
N ASN A 53 -1.89 3.97 -0.20
CA ASN A 53 -3.05 4.20 0.67
C ASN A 53 -4.32 4.48 -0.14
N LYS A 54 -4.20 5.26 -1.21
CA LYS A 54 -5.31 5.53 -2.12
C LYS A 54 -5.80 4.26 -2.83
N LEU A 55 -4.90 3.36 -3.21
CA LEU A 55 -5.25 2.05 -3.78
C LEU A 55 -5.93 1.16 -2.74
N VAL A 56 -5.45 1.15 -1.50
CA VAL A 56 -6.09 0.42 -0.39
C VAL A 56 -7.54 0.89 -0.21
N ASP A 57 -7.78 2.20 -0.21
CA ASP A 57 -9.14 2.75 -0.07
C ASP A 57 -10.06 2.36 -1.24
N GLN A 58 -9.51 2.25 -2.46
CA GLN A 58 -10.26 1.84 -3.66
C GLN A 58 -10.54 0.34 -3.70
N GLU A 59 -9.55 -0.49 -3.37
CA GLU A 59 -9.67 -1.94 -3.46
C GLU A 59 -10.33 -2.56 -2.24
N PHE A 60 -10.19 -1.95 -1.07
CA PHE A 60 -10.73 -2.43 0.21
C PHE A 60 -11.51 -1.32 0.93
N PRO A 61 -12.63 -0.85 0.36
CA PRO A 61 -13.44 0.18 0.99
C PRO A 61 -14.04 -0.31 2.32
N GLU A 62 -14.23 0.59 3.28
CA GLU A 62 -14.57 0.23 4.68
C GLU A 62 -15.86 -0.59 4.83
N ASP A 63 -16.81 -0.42 3.93
CA ASP A 63 -18.13 -1.04 3.93
C ASP A 63 -18.10 -2.54 3.56
N CYS A 64 -17.19 -2.95 2.67
CA CYS A 64 -17.10 -4.34 2.19
C CYS A 64 -15.71 -5.00 2.36
N SER A 65 -14.69 -4.25 2.80
CA SER A 65 -13.32 -4.75 3.01
C SER A 65 -13.26 -5.99 3.89
N ALA A 66 -14.04 -6.05 4.97
CA ALA A 66 -14.07 -7.22 5.85
C ALA A 66 -14.48 -8.50 5.09
N PHE A 67 -15.50 -8.42 4.23
CA PHE A 67 -15.97 -9.54 3.43
C PHE A 67 -14.93 -9.94 2.37
N LYS A 68 -14.36 -8.95 1.66
CA LYS A 68 -13.33 -9.19 0.64
C LYS A 68 -12.07 -9.84 1.23
N ILE A 69 -11.61 -9.37 2.39
CA ILE A 69 -10.46 -9.97 3.11
C ILE A 69 -10.79 -11.39 3.57
N GLN A 70 -12.01 -11.62 4.05
CA GLN A 70 -12.46 -12.96 4.44
C GLN A 70 -12.45 -13.94 3.27
N GLN A 71 -12.96 -13.54 2.09
CA GLN A 71 -12.91 -14.38 0.89
C GLN A 71 -11.47 -14.72 0.48
N LEU A 72 -10.56 -13.73 0.47
CA LEU A 72 -9.14 -13.98 0.18
C LEU A 72 -8.49 -14.93 1.19
N LEU A 73 -8.88 -14.86 2.47
CA LEU A 73 -8.42 -15.80 3.48
C LEU A 73 -8.94 -17.22 3.25
N GLU A 74 -10.19 -17.35 2.82
CA GLU A 74 -10.81 -18.63 2.47
C GLU A 74 -10.12 -19.25 1.26
N ASP A 75 -9.88 -18.48 0.20
CA ASP A 75 -9.15 -18.92 -1.01
C ASP A 75 -7.73 -19.41 -0.68
N LEU A 76 -7.01 -18.69 0.20
CA LEU A 76 -5.67 -19.08 0.65
C LEU A 76 -5.67 -20.22 1.69
N THR A 77 -6.85 -20.65 2.13
CA THR A 77 -7.03 -21.81 3.01
C THR A 77 -7.71 -22.97 2.30
N ASP A 78 -8.05 -22.80 1.00
CA ASP A 78 -8.67 -23.84 0.21
C ASP A 78 -7.82 -25.12 0.23
N PRO A 79 -8.40 -26.28 0.60
CA PRO A 79 -7.69 -27.55 0.67
C PRO A 79 -6.99 -27.94 -0.63
N GLU A 80 -7.42 -27.46 -1.81
CA GLU A 80 -6.71 -27.65 -3.07
C GLU A 80 -5.42 -26.83 -3.14
N VAL A 81 -5.44 -25.57 -2.68
CA VAL A 81 -4.24 -24.73 -2.54
C VAL A 81 -3.27 -25.33 -1.51
N LEU A 82 -3.80 -25.87 -0.41
CA LEU A 82 -3.00 -26.53 0.62
C LEU A 82 -2.30 -27.80 0.11
N LYS A 83 -2.86 -28.51 -0.87
CA LYS A 83 -2.20 -29.69 -1.50
C LYS A 83 -0.97 -29.30 -2.32
N PHE A 84 -0.94 -28.10 -2.90
CA PHE A 84 0.22 -27.60 -3.63
C PHE A 84 1.31 -27.06 -2.69
N LEU A 85 1.01 -26.74 -1.43
CA LEU A 85 1.99 -26.23 -0.46
C LEU A 85 3.17 -27.17 -0.22
N SER A 86 2.97 -28.49 -0.32
CA SER A 86 4.04 -29.48 -0.16
C SER A 86 4.95 -29.58 -1.39
N VAL A 87 4.48 -29.11 -2.55
CA VAL A 87 5.22 -29.06 -3.82
C VAL A 87 5.88 -27.68 -3.99
N LEU A 88 5.28 -26.64 -3.41
CA LEU A 88 5.83 -25.30 -3.36
C LEU A 88 7.11 -25.32 -2.52
N GLY A 89 8.20 -24.79 -3.09
CA GLY A 89 9.46 -24.62 -2.36
C GLY A 89 9.28 -23.76 -1.11
N GLN A 90 10.20 -23.89 -0.16
CA GLN A 90 10.13 -23.25 1.16
C GLN A 90 9.89 -21.74 1.11
N GLU A 91 10.48 -21.04 0.14
CA GLU A 91 10.32 -19.59 -0.04
C GLU A 91 8.88 -19.21 -0.41
N LEU A 92 8.25 -19.95 -1.32
CA LEU A 92 6.87 -19.71 -1.72
C LEU A 92 5.89 -20.04 -0.60
N LEU A 93 6.16 -21.12 0.15
CA LEU A 93 5.40 -21.48 1.34
C LEU A 93 5.46 -20.36 2.39
N GLU A 94 6.65 -19.82 2.63
CA GLU A 94 6.86 -18.69 3.53
C GLU A 94 6.09 -17.45 3.05
N CYS A 95 6.17 -17.09 1.76
CA CYS A 95 5.39 -15.99 1.19
C CYS A 95 3.88 -16.15 1.42
N LEU A 96 3.35 -17.36 1.29
CA LEU A 96 1.93 -17.63 1.52
C LEU A 96 1.54 -17.45 3.00
N TYR A 97 2.41 -17.87 3.93
CA TYR A 97 2.20 -17.60 5.36
C TYR A 97 2.23 -16.10 5.67
N TRP A 98 3.17 -15.34 5.08
CA TRP A 98 3.22 -13.89 5.21
C TRP A 98 1.93 -13.23 4.69
N ARG A 99 1.46 -13.62 3.50
CA ARG A 99 0.20 -13.10 2.93
C ARG A 99 -1.01 -13.42 3.81
N ARG A 100 -1.12 -14.64 4.33
CA ARG A 100 -2.19 -15.02 5.28
C ARG A 100 -2.11 -14.22 6.57
N GLY A 101 -0.91 -14.00 7.10
CA GLY A 101 -0.70 -13.19 8.30
C GLY A 101 -1.16 -11.74 8.10
N ALA A 102 -0.77 -11.13 6.99
CA ALA A 102 -1.16 -9.77 6.62
C ALA A 102 -2.68 -9.64 6.48
N LEU A 103 -3.34 -10.55 5.77
CA LEU A 103 -4.80 -10.54 5.61
C LEU A 103 -5.53 -10.67 6.95
N ARG A 104 -5.05 -11.53 7.86
CA ARG A 104 -5.63 -11.63 9.22
C ARG A 104 -5.46 -10.34 10.01
N TYR A 105 -4.31 -9.69 9.92
CA TYR A 105 -4.09 -8.39 10.53
C TYR A 105 -5.06 -7.33 9.99
N MET A 106 -5.18 -7.24 8.66
CA MET A 106 -6.11 -6.31 8.01
C MET A 106 -7.56 -6.57 8.43
N TYR A 107 -7.99 -7.84 8.45
CA TYR A 107 -9.35 -8.20 8.90
C TYR A 107 -9.63 -7.74 10.34
N CYS A 108 -8.70 -8.03 11.25
CA CYS A 108 -8.80 -7.58 12.65
C CYS A 108 -8.81 -6.06 12.77
N HIS A 109 -7.97 -5.36 12.01
CA HIS A 109 -7.93 -3.90 11.97
C HIS A 109 -9.26 -3.31 11.50
N THR A 110 -9.80 -3.78 10.37
CA THR A 110 -11.10 -3.34 9.84
C THR A 110 -12.22 -3.54 10.86
N LEU A 111 -12.27 -4.69 11.53
CA LEU A 111 -13.27 -4.94 12.58
C LEU A 111 -13.09 -4.03 13.81
N HIS A 112 -11.85 -3.71 14.19
CA HIS A 112 -11.56 -2.83 15.31
C HIS A 112 -11.95 -1.37 15.01
N GLN A 113 -11.60 -0.88 13.81
CA GLN A 113 -12.02 0.43 13.33
C GLN A 113 -13.55 0.55 13.32
N ARG A 114 -14.25 -0.47 12.80
CA ARG A 114 -15.73 -0.49 12.80
C ARG A 114 -16.33 -0.41 14.20
N LYS A 115 -15.76 -1.12 15.19
CA LYS A 115 -16.18 -1.02 16.59
C LYS A 115 -15.96 0.37 17.18
N HIS A 116 -14.85 1.02 16.85
CA HIS A 116 -14.55 2.39 17.31
C HIS A 116 -15.51 3.41 16.69
N TRP A 117 -15.78 3.30 15.39
CA TRP A 117 -16.78 4.11 14.68
C TRP A 117 -18.17 3.97 15.27
N ILE A 118 -18.62 2.74 15.52
CA ILE A 118 -19.92 2.47 16.17
C ILE A 118 -19.98 3.14 17.55
N LYS A 119 -18.94 2.97 18.40
CA LYS A 119 -18.90 3.64 19.71
C LYS A 119 -18.97 5.17 19.61
N LYS A 120 -18.28 5.76 18.62
CA LYS A 120 -18.26 7.21 18.38
C LYS A 120 -19.62 7.73 17.90
N ILE A 121 -20.33 6.97 17.07
CA ILE A 121 -21.68 7.31 16.60
C ILE A 121 -22.71 7.22 17.75
N TYR A 122 -22.58 6.22 18.62
CA TYR A 122 -23.51 6.00 19.73
C TYR A 122 -23.11 6.71 21.04
N MET A 123 -21.98 7.45 21.08
CA MET A 123 -21.39 8.08 22.26
C MET A 123 -21.48 7.22 23.53
N LEU A 124 -20.92 6.01 23.46
CA LEU A 124 -20.54 5.20 24.64
C LEU A 124 -19.09 5.47 25.04
#